data_AF-A0A972ZLY8-F1
#
_entry.id   AF-A0A972ZLY8-F1
#
_cell.length_a   1.000
_cell.length_b   1.000
_cell.length_c   1.000
_cell.angle_alpha   90.00
_cell.angle_beta   90.00
_cell.angle_gamma   90.00
#
_symmetry.space_group_name_H-M   'P 1'
#
loop_
_entity.id
_entity.type
_entity.pdbx_description
1 polymer ?
#
loop_
_entity_poly.entity_id
_entity_poly.type
_entity_poly.pdbx_seq_one_letter_code
_entity_poly.pdbx_strand_id
1 'polypeptide(L)'
;MFDFFQPTHPFGGQTLRLVAESQQGGGDVFDIARTCRDIEEGDKEGWERSWISLAERTEKKAKDALASGHKATARQNFYSANQYWRMSDVFLTMEDNAKKAERFIKSQENFRAAAALNDPKMEVITV
;
A
#
# COMPACT_ATOMS: atom_id res chain seq x y z
N MET A 1 7.72 18.47 -11.14
CA MET A 1 8.17 17.19 -10.57
C MET A 1 7.24 16.86 -9.44
N PHE A 2 6.62 15.68 -9.46
CA PHE A 2 5.77 15.25 -8.36
C PHE A 2 6.61 14.57 -7.28
N ASP A 3 6.46 15.02 -6.03
CA ASP A 3 6.97 14.32 -4.86
C ASP A 3 6.02 14.55 -3.66
N PHE A 4 6.26 13.85 -2.54
CA PHE A 4 5.35 13.95 -1.40
C PHE A 4 5.47 15.26 -0.61
N PHE A 5 6.58 16.00 -0.73
CA PHE A 5 6.77 17.32 -0.11
C PHE A 5 6.15 18.44 -0.95
N GLN A 6 6.06 18.25 -2.27
CA GLN A 6 5.39 19.11 -3.23
C GLN A 6 4.24 18.37 -3.93
N PRO A 7 3.21 17.93 -3.17
CA PRO A 7 2.10 17.18 -3.73
C PRO A 7 1.26 18.04 -4.69
N THR A 8 1.01 17.53 -5.89
CA THR A 8 0.22 18.22 -6.93
C THR A 8 -1.07 17.47 -7.28
N HIS A 9 -2.04 18.14 -7.89
CA HIS A 9 -3.26 17.50 -8.37
C HIS A 9 -2.94 16.54 -9.55
N PRO A 10 -3.52 15.32 -9.61
CA PRO A 10 -4.57 14.79 -8.73
C PRO A 10 -4.05 13.99 -7.52
N PHE A 11 -2.73 13.76 -7.44
CA PHE A 11 -2.11 12.79 -6.52
C PHE A 11 -1.96 13.26 -5.07
N GLY A 12 -1.96 14.57 -4.86
CA GLY A 12 -1.53 15.15 -3.59
C GLY A 12 -2.36 14.72 -2.38
N GLY A 13 -3.69 14.73 -2.50
CA GLY A 13 -4.57 14.35 -1.39
C GLY A 13 -4.37 12.90 -0.94
N GLN A 14 -4.20 11.97 -1.88
CA GLN A 14 -4.00 10.55 -1.57
C GLN A 14 -2.60 10.30 -0.99
N THR A 15 -1.60 11.00 -1.50
CA THR A 15 -0.22 10.90 -1.01
C THR A 15 -0.09 11.40 0.43
N LEU A 16 -0.61 12.59 0.73
CA LEU A 16 -0.58 13.14 2.08
C LEU A 16 -1.36 12.28 3.08
N ARG A 17 -2.48 11.69 2.66
CA ARG A 17 -3.23 10.73 3.47
C ARG A 17 -2.36 9.53 3.87
N LEU A 18 -1.66 8.92 2.91
CA LEU A 18 -0.77 7.79 3.20
C LEU A 18 0.42 8.19 4.08
N VAL A 19 1.00 9.39 3.87
CA VAL A 19 2.07 9.89 4.73
C VAL A 19 1.59 10.03 6.17
N ALA A 20 0.36 10.52 6.41
CA ALA A 20 -0.22 10.56 7.75
C ALA A 20 -0.42 9.14 8.33
N GLU A 21 -0.89 8.19 7.52
CA GLU A 21 -1.07 6.78 7.91
C GLU A 21 0.26 6.07 8.23
N SER A 22 1.37 6.49 7.62
CA SER A 22 2.70 5.88 7.84
C SER A 22 3.13 5.90 9.31
N GLN A 23 2.77 6.96 10.06
CA GLN A 23 3.06 7.07 11.49
C GLN A 23 2.34 6.00 12.33
N GLN A 24 1.27 5.43 11.80
CA GLN A 24 0.49 4.35 12.43
C GLN A 24 0.75 2.99 11.77
N GLY A 25 1.84 2.87 11.00
CA GLY A 25 2.26 1.62 10.35
C GLY A 25 1.65 1.39 8.96
N GLY A 26 1.03 2.40 8.35
CA GLY A 26 0.47 2.33 6.99
C GLY A 26 1.51 2.32 5.87
N GLY A 27 2.80 2.51 6.16
CA GLY A 27 3.87 2.55 5.17
C GLY A 27 5.16 3.13 5.73
N ASP A 28 6.16 3.27 4.88
CA ASP A 28 7.42 3.94 5.18
C ASP A 28 7.52 5.24 4.38
N VAL A 29 7.82 6.36 5.06
CA VAL A 29 7.86 7.70 4.43
C VAL A 29 8.90 7.80 3.32
N PHE A 30 10.01 7.07 3.40
CA PHE A 30 11.03 7.08 2.36
C PHE A 30 10.64 6.21 1.17
N ASP A 31 9.95 5.10 1.38
CA ASP A 31 9.38 4.32 0.28
C ASP A 31 8.32 5.13 -0.48
N ILE A 32 7.45 5.83 0.24
CA ILE A 32 6.48 6.77 -0.35
C ILE A 32 7.21 7.84 -1.16
N ALA A 33 8.24 8.47 -0.58
CA ALA A 33 9.02 9.51 -1.25
C ALA A 33 9.68 9.04 -2.55
N ARG A 34 10.29 7.86 -2.52
CA ARG A 34 10.94 7.26 -3.69
C ARG A 34 9.93 6.91 -4.76
N THR A 35 8.81 6.29 -4.39
CA THR A 35 7.74 5.95 -5.33
C THR A 35 7.13 7.20 -5.98
N CYS A 36 6.89 8.27 -5.22
CA CYS A 36 6.36 9.52 -5.81
C CYS A 36 7.33 10.17 -6.78
N ARG A 37 8.64 10.14 -6.51
CA ARG A 37 9.66 10.77 -7.36
C ARG A 37 9.68 10.25 -8.80
N ASP A 38 9.33 8.97 -8.98
CA ASP A 38 9.36 8.31 -10.28
C ASP A 38 8.06 8.47 -11.08
N ILE A 39 7.04 9.14 -10.51
CA ILE A 39 5.73 9.35 -11.14
C ILE A 39 5.69 10.74 -11.78
N GLU A 40 5.34 10.79 -13.07
CA GLU A 40 5.13 12.04 -13.79
C GLU A 40 3.82 12.72 -13.36
N GLU A 41 3.80 14.06 -13.32
CA GLU A 41 2.60 14.82 -12.97
C GLU A 41 1.44 14.49 -13.91
N GLY A 42 0.31 14.06 -13.33
CA GLY A 42 -0.88 13.68 -14.09
C GLY A 42 -0.85 12.27 -14.70
N ASP A 43 0.27 11.53 -14.67
CA ASP A 43 0.36 10.16 -15.18
C ASP A 43 -0.28 9.16 -14.20
N LYS A 44 -1.59 8.95 -14.35
CA LYS A 44 -2.35 8.00 -13.54
C LYS A 44 -1.93 6.55 -13.76
N GLU A 45 -1.43 6.20 -14.94
CA GLU A 45 -0.96 4.84 -15.20
C GLU A 45 0.41 4.61 -14.55
N GLY A 46 1.30 5.61 -14.61
CA GLY A 46 2.57 5.61 -13.89
C GLY A 46 2.39 5.55 -12.38
N TRP A 47 1.40 6.27 -11.85
CA TRP A 47 0.95 6.11 -10.47
C TRP A 47 0.62 4.65 -10.16
N GLU A 48 -0.26 4.05 -10.97
CA GLU A 48 -0.70 2.67 -10.81
C GLU A 48 0.45 1.68 -10.78
N ARG A 49 1.30 1.71 -11.83
CA ARG A 49 2.44 0.81 -11.99
C ARG A 49 3.43 0.94 -10.82
N SER A 50 3.69 2.17 -10.38
CA SER A 50 4.66 2.45 -9.31
C SER A 50 4.18 1.94 -7.96
N TRP A 51 2.89 2.13 -7.64
CA TRP A 51 2.31 1.62 -6.39
C TRP A 51 2.15 0.10 -6.38
N ILE A 52 1.75 -0.51 -7.49
CA ILE A 52 1.72 -1.98 -7.64
C ILE A 52 3.11 -2.55 -7.41
N SER A 53 4.13 -1.99 -8.08
CA SER A 53 5.51 -2.46 -7.97
C SER A 53 6.04 -2.36 -6.53
N LEU A 54 5.72 -1.27 -5.82
CA LEU A 54 6.08 -1.14 -4.41
C LEU A 54 5.30 -2.13 -3.52
N ALA A 55 4.01 -2.32 -3.78
CA ALA A 55 3.17 -3.26 -3.03
C ALA A 55 3.70 -4.70 -3.15
N GLU A 56 4.01 -5.16 -4.36
CA GLU A 56 4.55 -6.50 -4.63
C GLU A 56 5.90 -6.74 -3.93
N ARG A 57 6.83 -5.79 -4.04
CA ARG A 57 8.13 -5.88 -3.34
C ARG A 57 7.95 -5.93 -1.83
N THR A 58 7.03 -5.14 -1.29
CA THR A 58 6.76 -5.06 0.15
C THR A 58 6.06 -6.32 0.66
N GLU A 59 5.11 -6.86 -0.10
CA GLU A 59 4.46 -8.14 0.15
C GLU A 59 5.50 -9.28 0.15
N LYS A 60 6.44 -9.27 -0.80
CA LYS A 60 7.54 -10.25 -0.81
C LYS A 60 8.40 -10.14 0.45
N LYS A 61 8.83 -8.94 0.83
CA LYS A 61 9.58 -8.71 2.08
C LYS A 61 8.82 -9.24 3.30
N ALA A 62 7.51 -9.04 3.35
CA ALA A 62 6.66 -9.53 4.43
C ALA A 62 6.67 -11.07 4.52
N LYS A 63 6.49 -11.74 3.36
CA LYS A 63 6.53 -13.21 3.26
C LYS A 63 7.90 -13.78 3.64
N ASP A 64 8.98 -13.18 3.14
CA ASP A 64 10.35 -13.60 3.45
C ASP A 64 10.65 -13.46 4.95
N ALA A 65 10.24 -12.34 5.57
CA ALA A 65 10.38 -12.11 7.00
C ALA A 65 9.56 -13.12 7.83
N LEU A 66 8.34 -13.43 7.39
CA LEU A 66 7.49 -14.42 8.06
C LEU A 66 8.11 -15.81 8.01
N ALA A 67 8.60 -16.23 6.83
CA ALA A 67 9.28 -17.51 6.64
C ALA A 67 10.53 -17.64 7.51
N SER A 68 11.21 -16.52 7.79
CA SER A 68 12.38 -16.44 8.67
C SER A 68 12.02 -16.30 10.16
N GLY A 69 10.74 -16.33 10.53
CA GLY A 69 10.27 -16.21 11.92
C GLY A 69 10.20 -14.78 12.47
N HIS A 70 10.50 -13.77 11.67
CA HIS A 70 10.47 -12.35 12.07
C HIS A 70 9.05 -11.77 12.01
N LYS A 71 8.17 -12.23 12.90
CA LYS A 71 6.73 -11.90 12.90
C LYS A 71 6.41 -10.40 12.94
N ALA A 72 7.12 -9.62 13.76
CA ALA A 72 6.90 -8.18 13.86
C ALA A 72 7.21 -7.45 12.54
N THR A 73 8.34 -7.80 11.93
CA THR A 73 8.76 -7.28 10.61
C THR A 73 7.79 -7.69 9.51
N ALA A 74 7.37 -8.96 9.51
CA ALA A 74 6.39 -9.46 8.56
C ALA A 74 5.07 -8.68 8.65
N ARG A 75 4.54 -8.53 9.88
CA ARG A 75 3.31 -7.78 10.15
C ARG A 75 3.38 -6.35 9.62
N GLN A 76 4.47 -5.63 9.92
CA GLN A 76 4.66 -4.25 9.49
C GLN A 76 4.68 -4.12 7.96
N ASN A 77 5.38 -5.02 7.28
CA ASN A 77 5.43 -5.02 5.82
C ASN A 77 4.08 -5.43 5.21
N PHE A 78 3.35 -6.38 5.80
CA PHE A 78 2.00 -6.73 5.33
C PHE A 78 1.03 -5.54 5.44
N TYR A 79 1.05 -4.78 6.53
CA TYR A 79 0.22 -3.57 6.64
C TYR A 79 0.58 -2.51 5.59
N SER A 80 1.88 -2.31 5.37
CA SER A 80 2.38 -1.37 4.36
C SER A 80 1.98 -1.81 2.94
N ALA A 81 2.15 -3.10 2.60
CA ALA A 81 1.75 -3.67 1.32
C ALA A 81 0.24 -3.54 1.07
N ASN A 82 -0.58 -3.75 2.11
CA ASN A 82 -2.02 -3.48 2.04
C ASN A 82 -2.31 -2.04 1.59
N GLN A 83 -1.68 -1.04 2.21
CA GLN A 83 -1.93 0.35 1.85
C GLN A 83 -1.40 0.69 0.45
N TYR A 84 -0.26 0.12 0.03
CA TYR A 84 0.28 0.33 -1.31
C TYR A 84 -0.61 -0.29 -2.41
N TRP A 85 -1.21 -1.46 -2.15
CA TRP A 85 -2.23 -2.03 -3.02
C TRP A 85 -3.45 -1.10 -3.12
N ARG A 86 -3.94 -0.55 -2.00
CA ARG A 86 -5.01 0.46 -2.02
C ARG A 86 -4.62 1.71 -2.80
N MET A 87 -3.39 2.20 -2.66
CA MET A 87 -2.93 3.37 -3.42
C MET A 87 -2.99 3.16 -4.92
N SER A 88 -2.73 1.94 -5.40
CA SER A 88 -2.83 1.66 -6.83
C SER A 88 -4.24 1.81 -7.38
N ASP A 89 -5.31 1.67 -6.60
CA ASP A 89 -6.70 1.73 -7.11
C ASP A 89 -7.37 3.12 -7.01
N VAL A 90 -6.78 4.08 -6.30
CA VAL A 90 -7.48 5.31 -5.87
C VAL A 90 -7.94 6.21 -7.02
N PHE A 91 -7.35 6.10 -8.21
CA PHE A 91 -7.73 6.87 -9.40
C PHE A 91 -8.47 6.05 -10.46
N LEU A 92 -8.76 4.77 -10.16
CA LEU A 92 -9.57 3.93 -11.05
C LEU A 92 -11.04 4.35 -11.03
N THR A 93 -11.64 4.28 -12.22
CA THR A 93 -13.04 4.64 -12.44
C THR A 93 -13.97 3.45 -12.26
N MET A 94 -15.28 3.65 -12.44
CA MET A 94 -16.27 2.57 -12.43
C MET A 94 -16.06 1.58 -13.59
N GLU A 95 -15.46 2.02 -14.69
CA GLU A 95 -15.18 1.17 -15.85
C GLU A 95 -14.06 0.15 -15.54
N ASP A 96 -13.20 0.46 -14.57
CA ASP A 96 -12.09 -0.39 -14.13
C ASP A 96 -12.44 -1.31 -12.95
N ASN A 97 -13.72 -1.57 -12.68
CA ASN A 97 -14.17 -2.32 -11.51
C ASN A 97 -13.50 -3.69 -11.34
N ALA A 98 -13.18 -4.39 -12.43
CA ALA A 98 -12.45 -5.66 -12.36
C ALA A 98 -11.04 -5.49 -11.76
N LYS A 99 -10.28 -4.48 -12.21
CA LYS A 99 -8.96 -4.15 -11.66
C LYS A 99 -9.05 -3.69 -10.21
N LYS A 100 -10.10 -2.92 -9.85
CA LYS A 100 -10.35 -2.52 -8.45
C LYS A 100 -10.59 -3.74 -7.57
N ALA A 101 -11.37 -4.71 -8.03
CA ALA A 101 -11.63 -5.94 -7.30
C ALA A 101 -10.33 -6.74 -7.07
N GLU A 102 -9.48 -6.88 -8.09
CA GLU A 102 -8.18 -7.55 -7.97
C GLU A 102 -7.29 -6.87 -6.91
N ARG A 103 -7.16 -5.53 -6.97
CA ARG A 103 -6.35 -4.75 -6.00
C ARG A 103 -6.92 -4.83 -4.59
N PHE A 104 -8.24 -4.80 -4.47
CA PHE A 104 -8.92 -4.94 -3.19
C PHE A 104 -8.67 -6.32 -2.57
N ILE A 105 -8.72 -7.39 -3.37
CA ILE A 105 -8.38 -8.75 -2.91
C ILE A 105 -6.93 -8.78 -2.38
N LYS A 106 -5.97 -8.25 -3.15
CA LYS A 106 -4.57 -8.17 -2.72
C LYS A 106 -4.39 -7.36 -1.43
N SER A 107 -5.05 -6.21 -1.30
CA SER A 107 -5.05 -5.40 -0.09
C SER A 107 -5.62 -6.19 1.11
N GLN A 108 -6.75 -6.87 0.92
CA GLN A 108 -7.40 -7.66 1.96
C GLN A 108 -6.55 -8.87 2.41
N GLU A 109 -5.91 -9.58 1.47
CA GLU A 109 -4.98 -10.67 1.76
C GLU A 109 -3.84 -10.20 2.68
N ASN A 110 -3.20 -9.09 2.31
CA ASN A 110 -2.10 -8.51 3.08
C ASN A 110 -2.59 -8.03 4.46
N PHE A 111 -3.75 -7.37 4.55
CA PHE A 111 -4.32 -6.94 5.83
C PHE A 111 -4.62 -8.12 6.75
N ARG A 112 -5.24 -9.19 6.23
CA ARG A 112 -5.53 -10.40 7.00
C ARG A 112 -4.27 -11.12 7.46
N ALA A 113 -3.24 -11.19 6.61
CA ALA A 113 -1.94 -11.74 6.98
C ALA A 113 -1.28 -10.95 8.12
N ALA A 114 -1.34 -9.61 8.08
CA ALA A 114 -0.86 -8.77 9.18
C ALA A 114 -1.69 -8.97 10.46
N ALA A 115 -3.02 -8.98 10.34
CA ALA A 115 -3.95 -9.13 11.46
C ALA A 115 -3.76 -10.46 12.21
N ALA A 116 -3.46 -11.54 11.50
CA ALA A 116 -3.16 -12.85 12.10
C ALA A 116 -1.88 -12.85 12.95
N LEU A 117 -1.00 -11.86 12.76
CA LEU A 117 0.25 -11.69 13.51
C LEU A 117 0.14 -10.68 14.66
N ASN A 118 -1.04 -10.09 14.89
CA ASN A 118 -1.25 -9.17 16.00
C ASN A 118 -1.33 -9.85 17.35
N ASP A 119 -0.89 -9.09 18.35
CA ASP A 119 -1.07 -9.39 19.77
C ASP A 119 -1.56 -8.10 20.45
N PRO A 120 -2.80 -8.04 20.98
CA PRO A 120 -3.80 -9.11 21.00
C PRO A 120 -4.30 -9.49 19.59
N LYS A 121 -4.80 -10.72 19.45
CA LYS A 121 -5.32 -11.22 18.16
C LYS A 121 -6.50 -10.38 17.67
N MET A 122 -6.48 -10.02 16.40
CA MET A 122 -7.65 -9.46 15.72
C MET A 122 -8.53 -10.59 15.17
N GLU A 123 -9.85 -10.43 15.28
CA GLU A 123 -10.84 -11.36 14.73
C GLU A 123 -11.39 -10.84 13.40
N VAL A 124 -11.54 -11.72 12.42
CA VAL A 124 -12.23 -11.41 11.15
C VAL A 124 -13.69 -11.80 11.31
N ILE A 125 -14.58 -10.82 11.22
CA ILE A 125 -16.03 -11.03 11.27
C ILE A 125 -16.63 -11.13 9.86
N THR A 126 -17.70 -11.91 9.73
CA THR A 126 -18.53 -12.01 8.52
C THR A 126 -19.96 -11.70 8.92
N VAL A 127 -20.65 -10.85 8.15
CA VAL A 127 -22.05 -10.43 8.39
C VAL A 127 -22.94 -10.96 7.29
#